data_AF-A0A1P8NK75-F1
#
_entry.id   AF-A0A1P8NK75-F1
#
_cell.length_a   1.000
_cell.length_b   1.000
_cell.length_c   1.000
_cell.angle_alpha   90.00
_cell.angle_beta   90.00
_cell.angle_gamma   90.00
#
_symmetry.space_group_name_H-M   'P 1'
#
loop_
_entity.id
_entity.type
_entity.pdbx_description
1 polymer ?
#
loop_
_entity_poly.entity_id
_entity_poly.type
_entity_poly.pdbx_seq_one_letter_code
_entity_poly.pdbx_strand_id
1 'polypeptide(L)'
;MYEEHHPDSPVLECVWQARATRDECYLVPAVEYWDLWFARAAGGELLAGLSGPTLGHRWIRSTIGEHSWGVQLKAHVVLPGVSKQLLLGGEQRLFVEAGHVTLAKHAVPFPEFADLEAFTDRLLGLDVLRCDGDVRRMLSGDDVGYSERHRQRRVRAATGLTPKQIEQLSRAREAFALLMQGVPPIVCAARCGFADQAHLTRSLRAFHGQTPAQVLSGR
;
A
#
# COMPACT_ATOMS: atom_id res chain seq x y z
N MET A 1 -10.61 -1.01 -16.19
CA MET A 1 -9.47 -1.90 -16.53
C MET A 1 -8.37 -1.63 -15.52
N TYR A 2 -7.86 -2.66 -14.85
CA TYR A 2 -6.81 -2.56 -13.84
C TYR A 2 -5.66 -3.47 -14.22
N GLU A 3 -4.43 -3.02 -14.01
CA GLU A 3 -3.22 -3.82 -14.13
C GLU A 3 -2.23 -3.43 -13.03
N GLU A 4 -1.45 -4.40 -12.59
CA GLU A 4 -0.35 -4.21 -11.64
C GLU A 4 0.79 -5.17 -11.94
N HIS A 5 2.00 -4.79 -11.54
CA HIS A 5 3.16 -5.66 -11.51
C HIS A 5 4.02 -5.41 -10.27
N HIS A 6 4.81 -6.42 -9.89
CA HIS A 6 5.68 -6.39 -8.72
C HIS A 6 7.15 -6.41 -9.16
N PRO A 7 7.82 -5.24 -9.25
CA PRO A 7 9.21 -5.18 -9.65
C PRO A 7 10.13 -5.75 -8.55
N ASP A 8 11.28 -6.30 -8.94
CA ASP A 8 12.34 -6.65 -8.00
C ASP A 8 13.05 -5.38 -7.50
N SER A 9 12.42 -4.74 -6.52
CA SER A 9 12.85 -3.44 -5.98
C SER A 9 12.97 -3.49 -4.46
N PRO A 10 14.00 -2.86 -3.87
CA PRO A 10 14.08 -2.72 -2.41
C PRO A 10 13.06 -1.70 -1.86
N VAL A 11 12.39 -0.95 -2.72
CA VAL A 11 11.53 0.19 -2.38
C VAL A 11 10.08 -0.03 -2.80
N LEU A 12 9.87 -0.55 -4.00
CA LEU A 12 8.54 -0.77 -4.55
C LEU A 12 7.99 -2.13 -4.12
N GLU A 13 6.73 -2.13 -3.68
CA GLU A 13 5.93 -3.33 -3.52
C GLU A 13 5.24 -3.67 -4.85
N CYS A 14 4.54 -2.70 -5.45
CA CYS A 14 3.94 -2.83 -6.76
C CYS A 14 3.86 -1.50 -7.49
N VAL A 15 3.66 -1.60 -8.80
CA VAL A 15 3.35 -0.50 -9.71
C VAL A 15 2.01 -0.85 -10.34
N TRP A 16 1.08 0.11 -10.39
CA TRP A 16 -0.30 -0.17 -10.80
C TRP A 16 -0.89 0.95 -11.65
N GLN A 17 -1.85 0.60 -12.52
CA GLN A 17 -2.74 1.56 -13.16
C GLN A 17 -4.18 1.05 -13.28
N ALA A 18 -5.11 1.99 -13.24
CA ALA A 18 -6.54 1.78 -13.36
C ALA A 18 -7.13 2.79 -14.35
N ARG A 19 -7.88 2.31 -15.34
CA ARG A 19 -8.70 3.13 -16.24
C ARG A 19 -10.17 2.87 -16.00
N ALA A 20 -10.90 3.91 -15.64
CA ALA A 20 -12.32 3.85 -15.36
C ALA A 20 -13.13 3.76 -16.65
N THR A 21 -13.68 2.59 -16.94
CA THR A 21 -14.56 2.37 -18.10
C THR A 21 -16.04 2.57 -17.77
N ARG A 22 -16.35 2.74 -16.49
CA ARG A 22 -17.68 3.00 -15.93
C ARG A 22 -17.51 3.70 -14.58
N ASP A 23 -18.56 4.35 -14.12
CA ASP A 23 -18.62 4.81 -12.74
C ASP A 23 -18.71 3.61 -11.82
N GLU A 24 -17.75 3.47 -10.91
CA GLU A 24 -17.72 2.36 -9.97
C GLU A 24 -17.17 2.78 -8.61
N CYS A 25 -17.67 2.10 -7.58
CA CYS A 25 -17.04 2.11 -6.27
C CYS A 25 -16.39 0.75 -6.07
N TYR A 26 -15.08 0.74 -5.86
CA TYR A 26 -14.33 -0.49 -5.60
C TYR A 26 -13.71 -0.43 -4.22
N LEU A 27 -13.46 -1.62 -3.69
CA LEU A 27 -12.92 -1.80 -2.36
C LEU A 27 -11.41 -1.93 -2.46
N VAL A 28 -10.70 -1.10 -1.70
CA VAL A 28 -9.25 -1.23 -1.50
C VAL A 28 -9.00 -1.86 -0.14
N PRO A 29 -8.24 -2.97 -0.06
CA PRO A 29 -7.96 -3.64 1.19
C PRO A 29 -7.06 -2.80 2.10
N ALA A 30 -7.03 -3.19 3.37
CA ALA A 30 -6.10 -2.66 4.35
C ALA A 30 -4.66 -3.04 3.98
N VAL A 31 -3.75 -2.07 3.96
CA VAL A 31 -2.35 -2.27 3.61
C VAL A 31 -1.42 -1.46 4.52
N GLU A 32 -0.24 -1.99 4.79
CA GLU A 32 0.83 -1.36 5.57
C GLU A 32 1.71 -0.39 4.76
N TYR A 33 1.42 -0.25 3.47
CA TYR A 33 2.21 0.49 2.49
C TYR A 33 1.85 1.98 2.44
N TRP A 34 2.71 2.75 1.77
CA TRP A 34 2.28 4.03 1.19
C TRP A 34 1.85 3.80 -0.22
N ASP A 35 0.91 4.62 -0.66
CA ASP A 35 0.62 4.78 -2.06
C ASP A 35 1.01 6.20 -2.49
N LEU A 36 1.93 6.31 -3.44
CA LEU A 36 2.11 7.53 -4.22
C LEU A 36 1.34 7.35 -5.51
N TRP A 37 0.31 8.17 -5.69
CA TRP A 37 -0.64 8.01 -6.77
C TRP A 37 -0.80 9.28 -7.60
N PHE A 38 -1.12 9.06 -8.85
CA PHE A 38 -1.30 10.04 -9.90
C PHE A 38 -2.61 9.74 -10.60
N ALA A 39 -3.28 10.77 -11.07
CA ALA A 39 -4.49 10.62 -11.83
C ALA A 39 -4.61 11.72 -12.88
N ARG A 40 -5.31 11.37 -13.94
CA ARG A 40 -5.84 12.28 -14.94
C ARG A 40 -7.35 12.17 -14.89
N ALA A 41 -8.01 13.23 -14.44
CA ALA A 41 -9.46 13.30 -14.44
C ALA A 41 -9.99 13.31 -15.89
N ALA A 42 -11.28 13.01 -16.06
CA ALA A 42 -11.92 13.00 -17.38
C ALA A 42 -11.78 14.35 -18.13
N GLY A 43 -11.71 15.48 -17.39
CA GLY A 43 -11.48 16.81 -17.94
C GLY A 43 -10.02 17.15 -18.27
N GLY A 44 -9.09 16.21 -18.10
CA GLY A 44 -7.65 16.39 -18.35
C GLY A 44 -6.85 16.97 -17.18
N GLU A 45 -7.49 17.32 -16.06
CA GLU A 45 -6.82 17.79 -14.85
C GLU A 45 -5.88 16.70 -14.31
N LEU A 46 -4.64 17.12 -14.00
CA LEU A 46 -3.63 16.27 -13.39
C LEU A 46 -3.66 16.38 -11.88
N LEU A 47 -3.56 15.23 -11.24
CA LEU A 47 -3.84 15.04 -9.85
C LEU A 47 -2.77 14.12 -9.25
N ALA A 48 -2.22 14.47 -8.08
CA ALA A 48 -1.21 13.63 -7.42
C ALA A 48 -1.40 13.64 -5.90
N GLY A 49 -1.14 12.51 -5.26
CA GLY A 49 -1.46 12.33 -3.86
C GLY A 49 -0.65 11.24 -3.21
N LEU A 50 -0.65 11.29 -1.88
CA LEU A 50 0.09 10.41 -1.02
C LEU A 50 -0.88 9.83 0.00
N SER A 51 -1.09 8.53 -0.06
CA SER A 51 -1.97 7.80 0.82
C SER A 51 -1.15 7.04 1.85
N GLY A 52 -1.51 7.16 3.11
CA GLY A 52 -0.86 6.40 4.18
C GLY A 52 -1.45 4.99 4.31
N PRO A 53 -0.87 4.18 5.22
CA PRO A 53 -1.35 2.85 5.49
C PRO A 53 -2.77 2.87 6.04
N THR A 54 -3.47 1.75 5.95
CA THR A 54 -4.86 1.61 6.36
C THR A 54 -5.03 0.35 7.20
N LEU A 55 -5.77 0.45 8.31
CA LEU A 55 -6.13 -0.70 9.17
C LEU A 55 -7.50 -1.30 8.85
N GLY A 56 -8.18 -0.73 7.86
CA GLY A 56 -9.47 -1.19 7.37
C GLY A 56 -9.55 -0.93 5.88
N HIS A 57 -10.43 -1.68 5.22
CA HIS A 57 -10.72 -1.45 3.81
C HIS A 57 -11.33 -0.06 3.60
N ARG A 58 -11.11 0.51 2.41
CA ARG A 58 -11.71 1.78 2.00
C ARG A 58 -12.46 1.61 0.69
N TRP A 59 -13.55 2.35 0.53
CA TRP A 59 -14.24 2.46 -0.76
C TRP A 59 -13.64 3.62 -1.53
N ILE A 60 -13.16 3.35 -2.74
CA ILE A 60 -12.72 4.37 -3.69
C ILE A 60 -13.77 4.46 -4.79
N ARG A 61 -14.19 5.69 -5.08
CA ARG A 61 -15.04 5.98 -6.23
C ARG A 61 -14.15 6.38 -7.39
N SER A 62 -14.40 5.78 -8.54
CA SER A 62 -13.81 6.20 -9.81
C SER A 62 -14.88 6.66 -10.77
N THR A 63 -14.57 7.67 -11.55
CA THR A 63 -15.47 8.27 -12.54
C THR A 63 -15.02 7.89 -13.94
N ILE A 64 -15.97 7.57 -14.82
CA ILE A 64 -15.69 7.19 -16.20
C ILE A 64 -14.74 8.19 -16.89
N GLY A 65 -13.75 7.66 -17.60
CA GLY A 65 -12.72 8.45 -18.29
C GLY A 65 -11.54 8.87 -17.40
N GLU A 66 -11.61 8.64 -16.09
CA GLU A 66 -10.46 8.78 -15.19
C GLU A 66 -9.40 7.70 -15.48
N HIS A 67 -8.14 8.12 -15.49
CA HIS A 67 -6.98 7.23 -15.51
C HIS A 67 -6.12 7.52 -14.30
N SER A 68 -5.90 6.52 -13.47
CA SER A 68 -5.12 6.63 -12.23
C SER A 68 -3.99 5.61 -12.25
N TRP A 69 -2.84 5.98 -11.72
CA TRP A 69 -1.66 5.11 -11.67
C TRP A 69 -0.80 5.47 -10.48
N GLY A 70 0.06 4.56 -10.04
CA GLY A 70 0.87 4.82 -8.87
C GLY A 70 1.78 3.69 -8.49
N VAL A 71 2.45 3.91 -7.37
CA VAL A 71 3.35 2.95 -6.76
C VAL A 71 2.95 2.72 -5.30
N GLN A 72 2.97 1.44 -4.92
CA GLN A 72 3.00 1.05 -3.51
C GLN A 72 4.44 0.99 -3.04
N LEU A 73 4.76 1.75 -1.99
CA LEU A 73 6.07 1.74 -1.36
C LEU A 73 6.07 0.75 -0.19
N LYS A 74 7.12 -0.06 -0.10
CA LYS A 74 7.33 -1.00 1.01
C LYS A 74 7.29 -0.29 2.36
N ALA A 75 6.83 -0.98 3.40
CA ALA A 75 6.55 -0.39 4.70
C ALA A 75 7.76 0.31 5.36
N HIS A 76 9.00 -0.10 5.06
CA HIS A 76 10.23 0.52 5.57
C HIS A 76 10.69 1.75 4.76
N VAL A 77 10.02 2.11 3.67
CA VAL A 77 10.33 3.31 2.88
C VAL A 77 9.68 4.52 3.54
N VAL A 78 10.46 5.56 3.83
CA VAL A 78 10.01 6.76 4.53
C VAL A 78 10.17 8.00 3.66
N LEU A 79 9.30 8.98 3.87
CA LEU A 79 9.40 10.32 3.30
C LEU A 79 9.85 11.28 4.42
N PRO A 80 11.11 11.73 4.43
CA PRO A 80 11.59 12.63 5.48
C PRO A 80 10.70 13.87 5.63
N GLY A 81 10.30 14.18 6.86
CA GLY A 81 9.40 15.29 7.17
C GLY A 81 7.90 14.97 7.04
N VAL A 82 7.52 13.80 6.51
CA VAL A 82 6.12 13.36 6.46
C VAL A 82 5.90 12.20 7.43
N SER A 83 5.00 12.39 8.39
CA SER A 83 4.66 11.34 9.37
C SER A 83 3.61 10.40 8.81
N LYS A 84 3.98 9.12 8.64
CA LYS A 84 3.04 8.03 8.30
C LYS A 84 1.87 7.94 9.26
N GLN A 85 2.13 8.17 10.53
CA GLN A 85 1.11 8.07 11.57
C GLN A 85 0.01 9.11 11.37
N LEU A 86 0.37 10.31 10.86
CA LEU A 86 -0.61 11.35 10.56
C LEU A 86 -1.44 11.05 9.30
N LEU A 87 -0.95 10.16 8.43
CA LEU A 87 -1.64 9.71 7.22
C LEU A 87 -2.31 8.35 7.38
N LEU A 88 -2.37 7.80 8.60
CA LEU A 88 -3.05 6.53 8.86
C LEU A 88 -4.54 6.65 8.51
N GLY A 89 -4.99 5.87 7.53
CA GLY A 89 -6.36 5.95 7.00
C GLY A 89 -6.63 7.18 6.13
N GLY A 90 -5.66 8.10 6.01
CA GLY A 90 -5.79 9.37 5.32
C GLY A 90 -5.04 9.42 3.99
N GLU A 91 -5.12 10.60 3.38
CA GLU A 91 -4.39 10.98 2.19
C GLU A 91 -3.98 12.44 2.28
N GLN A 92 -2.90 12.79 1.59
CA GLN A 92 -2.43 14.15 1.42
C GLN A 92 -2.35 14.46 -0.06
N ARG A 93 -2.97 15.57 -0.47
CA ARG A 93 -2.86 16.05 -1.84
C ARG A 93 -1.50 16.70 -2.08
N LEU A 94 -0.88 16.34 -3.20
CA LEU A 94 0.35 16.95 -3.66
C LEU A 94 0.01 18.07 -4.63
N PHE A 95 0.86 19.08 -4.65
CA PHE A 95 0.68 20.22 -5.55
C PHE A 95 1.15 19.87 -6.95
N VAL A 96 0.30 20.12 -7.94
CA VAL A 96 0.58 19.87 -9.36
C VAL A 96 0.45 21.18 -10.11
N GLU A 97 1.52 21.60 -10.78
CA GLU A 97 1.56 22.85 -11.55
C GLU A 97 2.47 22.68 -12.76
N ALA A 98 2.05 23.19 -13.92
CA ALA A 98 2.83 23.20 -15.16
C ALA A 98 3.49 21.84 -15.51
N GLY A 99 2.75 20.74 -15.36
CA GLY A 99 3.23 19.39 -15.66
C GLY A 99 4.27 18.85 -14.66
N HIS A 100 4.38 19.45 -13.48
CA HIS A 100 5.26 19.01 -12.40
C HIS A 100 4.45 18.71 -11.15
N VAL A 101 4.92 17.75 -10.36
CA VAL A 101 4.42 17.44 -9.01
C VAL A 101 5.45 17.89 -7.98
N THR A 102 4.98 18.54 -6.92
CA THR A 102 5.83 18.96 -5.80
C THR A 102 5.82 17.91 -4.69
N LEU A 103 7.01 17.41 -4.35
CA LEU A 103 7.24 16.45 -3.28
C LEU A 103 8.36 16.97 -2.38
N ALA A 104 8.09 17.08 -1.08
CA ALA A 104 8.95 17.79 -0.13
C ALA A 104 9.31 19.20 -0.63
N LYS A 105 10.57 19.43 -1.02
CA LYS A 105 11.07 20.72 -1.56
C LYS A 105 11.37 20.67 -3.07
N HIS A 106 11.06 19.57 -3.74
CA HIS A 106 11.42 19.33 -5.13
C HIS A 106 10.17 19.38 -6.02
N ALA A 107 10.23 20.16 -7.08
CA ALA A 107 9.32 20.05 -8.21
C ALA A 107 9.95 19.09 -9.22
N VAL A 108 9.27 17.97 -9.49
CA VAL A 108 9.72 16.94 -10.43
C VAL A 108 8.70 16.77 -11.56
N PRO A 109 9.11 16.39 -12.78
CA PRO A 109 8.17 16.15 -13.87
C PRO A 109 7.08 15.16 -13.44
N PHE A 110 5.84 15.44 -13.82
CA PHE A 110 4.72 14.55 -13.56
C PHE A 110 4.93 13.23 -14.31
N PRO A 111 4.99 12.07 -13.63
CA PRO A 111 5.31 10.81 -14.28
C PRO A 111 4.09 10.24 -15.01
N GLU A 112 4.31 9.63 -16.17
CA GLU A 112 3.34 8.69 -16.74
C GLU A 112 3.57 7.29 -16.15
N PHE A 113 2.61 6.37 -16.34
CA PHE A 113 2.68 5.03 -15.78
C PHE A 113 3.99 4.29 -16.13
N ALA A 114 4.45 4.41 -17.38
CA ALA A 114 5.67 3.76 -17.87
C ALA A 114 6.95 4.29 -17.20
N ASP A 115 6.91 5.48 -16.60
CA ASP A 115 8.07 6.14 -16.00
C ASP A 115 8.16 5.92 -14.48
N LEU A 116 7.20 5.24 -13.85
CA LEU A 116 7.06 5.19 -12.39
C LEU A 116 8.27 4.61 -11.66
N GLU A 117 8.95 3.61 -12.23
CA GLU A 117 10.16 3.06 -11.62
C GLU A 117 11.32 4.07 -11.68
N ALA A 118 11.59 4.65 -12.85
CA ALA A 118 12.61 5.69 -13.01
C ALA A 118 12.30 6.96 -12.21
N PHE A 119 11.03 7.30 -12.07
CA PHE A 119 10.56 8.38 -11.21
C PHE A 119 10.86 8.08 -9.74
N THR A 120 10.61 6.85 -9.28
CA THR A 120 10.93 6.41 -7.92
C THR A 120 12.43 6.48 -7.66
N ASP A 121 13.26 6.03 -8.61
CA ASP A 121 14.72 6.14 -8.52
C ASP A 121 15.19 7.60 -8.41
N ARG A 122 14.56 8.50 -9.17
CA ARG A 122 14.82 9.94 -9.06
C ARG A 122 14.48 10.45 -7.66
N LEU A 123 13.36 10.04 -7.06
CA LEU A 123 12.99 10.46 -5.71
C LEU A 123 13.97 9.94 -4.65
N LEU A 124 14.54 8.76 -4.84
CA LEU A 124 15.63 8.25 -3.99
C LEU A 124 16.89 9.08 -4.16
N GLY A 125 17.29 9.39 -5.39
CA GLY A 125 18.46 10.23 -5.68
C GLY A 125 18.33 11.67 -5.17
N LEU A 126 17.10 12.20 -5.09
CA LEU A 126 16.78 13.50 -4.50
C LEU A 126 16.54 13.44 -2.98
N ASP A 127 16.66 12.26 -2.36
CA ASP A 127 16.48 12.07 -0.93
C ASP A 127 15.07 12.41 -0.41
N VAL A 128 14.09 12.40 -1.32
CA VAL A 128 12.66 12.53 -1.04
C VAL A 128 12.12 11.22 -0.47
N LEU A 129 12.61 10.09 -0.98
CA LEU A 129 12.37 8.75 -0.44
C LEU A 129 13.65 8.23 0.22
N ARG A 130 13.51 7.54 1.35
CA ARG A 130 14.62 6.82 2.00
C ARG A 130 14.19 5.43 2.41
N CYS A 131 15.11 4.48 2.33
CA CYS A 131 14.93 3.15 2.94
C CYS A 131 15.44 3.16 4.39
N ASP A 132 14.58 2.87 5.35
CA ASP A 132 14.98 2.66 6.73
C ASP A 132 15.48 1.22 6.92
N GLY A 133 16.80 1.04 6.87
CA GLY A 133 17.45 -0.27 6.90
C GLY A 133 17.18 -1.05 8.19
N ASP A 134 17.10 -0.37 9.34
CA ASP A 134 16.81 -1.00 10.63
C ASP A 134 15.37 -1.49 10.68
N VAL A 135 14.42 -0.66 10.23
CA VAL A 135 13.01 -1.05 10.16
C VAL A 135 12.82 -2.21 9.19
N ARG A 136 13.50 -2.20 8.04
CA ARG A 136 13.47 -3.31 7.09
C ARG A 136 13.89 -4.63 7.75
N ARG A 137 15.02 -4.62 8.48
CA ARG A 137 15.52 -5.80 9.21
C ARG A 137 14.55 -6.25 10.30
N MET A 138 14.01 -5.31 11.08
CA MET A 138 13.01 -5.60 12.12
C MET A 138 11.74 -6.23 11.54
N LEU A 139 11.27 -5.77 10.36
CA LEU A 139 10.09 -6.32 9.68
C LEU A 139 10.35 -7.70 9.08
N SER A 140 11.59 -8.01 8.68
CA SER A 140 11.97 -9.35 8.22
C SER A 140 12.29 -10.33 9.36
N GLY A 141 12.15 -9.91 10.62
CA GLY A 141 12.46 -10.74 11.80
C GLY A 141 13.95 -10.81 12.16
N ASP A 142 14.80 -10.03 11.51
CA ASP A 142 16.22 -9.88 11.85
C ASP A 142 16.38 -8.68 12.81
N ASP A 143 15.92 -8.84 14.04
CA ASP A 143 15.93 -7.79 15.07
C ASP A 143 17.00 -8.01 16.15
N VAL A 144 18.00 -8.84 15.86
CA VAL A 144 19.12 -9.14 16.76
C VAL A 144 19.82 -7.84 17.19
N GLY A 145 19.88 -7.62 18.50
CA GLY A 145 20.48 -6.43 19.10
C GLY A 145 19.48 -5.33 19.51
N TYR A 146 18.19 -5.48 19.19
CA TYR A 146 17.14 -4.55 19.62
C TYR A 146 16.26 -5.13 20.72
N SER A 147 15.98 -4.34 21.76
CA SER A 147 14.91 -4.69 22.71
C SER A 147 13.55 -4.60 22.02
N GLU A 148 12.58 -5.40 22.47
CA GLU A 148 11.20 -5.36 21.97
C GLU A 148 10.59 -3.94 22.05
N ARG A 149 10.83 -3.21 23.15
CA ARG A 149 10.37 -1.83 23.29
C ARG A 149 10.98 -0.90 22.23
N HIS A 150 12.27 -1.07 21.92
CA HIS A 150 12.93 -0.29 20.87
C HIS A 150 12.33 -0.62 19.51
N ARG A 151 12.19 -1.91 19.19
CA ARG A 151 11.59 -2.40 17.93
C ARG A 151 10.20 -1.82 17.72
N GLN A 152 9.31 -1.98 18.69
CA GLN A 152 7.93 -1.46 18.60
C GLN A 152 7.90 0.04 18.34
N ARG A 153 8.74 0.82 19.04
CA ARG A 153 8.83 2.28 18.85
C ARG A 153 9.37 2.65 17.48
N ARG A 154 10.45 2.01 17.02
CA ARG A 154 11.12 2.34 15.75
C ARG A 154 10.24 1.98 14.56
N VAL A 155 9.64 0.79 14.57
CA VAL A 155 8.66 0.37 13.56
C VAL A 155 7.48 1.32 13.54
N ARG A 156 6.85 1.60 14.68
CA ARG A 156 5.68 2.49 14.72
C ARG A 156 5.99 3.91 14.23
N ALA A 157 7.14 4.46 14.57
CA ALA A 157 7.56 5.77 14.08
C ALA A 157 7.77 5.77 12.55
N ALA A 158 8.32 4.68 12.02
CA ALA A 158 8.67 4.56 10.61
C ALA A 158 7.59 3.95 9.73
N THR A 159 6.53 3.35 10.27
CA THR A 159 5.44 2.72 9.49
C THR A 159 4.07 3.33 9.82
N GLY A 160 3.94 4.02 10.95
CA GLY A 160 2.65 4.44 11.51
C GLY A 160 1.90 3.29 12.22
N LEU A 161 2.37 2.05 12.08
CA LEU A 161 1.74 0.82 12.58
C LEU A 161 2.65 0.08 13.56
N THR A 162 2.05 -0.66 14.48
CA THR A 162 2.81 -1.57 15.35
C THR A 162 3.26 -2.82 14.58
N PRO A 163 4.35 -3.50 15.01
CA PRO A 163 4.77 -4.76 14.39
C PRO A 163 3.64 -5.79 14.30
N LYS A 164 2.83 -5.92 15.36
CA LYS A 164 1.69 -6.83 15.41
C LYS A 164 0.61 -6.48 14.37
N GLN A 165 0.36 -5.19 14.13
CA GLN A 165 -0.61 -4.77 13.10
C GLN A 165 -0.11 -5.11 11.70
N ILE A 166 1.16 -4.87 11.42
CA ILE A 166 1.77 -5.22 10.12
C ILE A 166 1.71 -6.74 9.91
N GLU A 167 2.03 -7.52 10.94
CA GLU A 167 1.91 -8.97 10.90
C GLU A 167 0.47 -9.44 10.61
N GLN A 168 -0.53 -8.82 11.26
CA GLN A 168 -1.94 -9.12 11.01
C GLN A 168 -2.37 -8.81 9.57
N LEU A 169 -1.91 -7.69 9.02
CA LEU A 169 -2.17 -7.31 7.62
C LEU A 169 -1.50 -8.29 6.65
N SER A 170 -0.22 -8.61 6.88
CA SER A 170 0.52 -9.57 6.05
C SER A 170 -0.14 -10.95 6.02
N ARG A 171 -0.52 -11.49 7.18
CA ARG A 171 -1.22 -12.79 7.26
C ARG A 171 -2.57 -12.77 6.55
N ALA A 172 -3.31 -11.66 6.64
CA ALA A 172 -4.59 -11.51 5.96
C ALA A 172 -4.41 -11.43 4.44
N ARG A 173 -3.42 -10.69 3.95
CA ARG A 173 -3.06 -10.61 2.53
C ARG A 173 -2.66 -11.97 1.97
N GLU A 174 -1.82 -12.72 2.68
CA GLU A 174 -1.41 -14.07 2.28
C GLU A 174 -2.62 -15.03 2.24
N ALA A 175 -3.48 -15.01 3.26
CA ALA A 175 -4.66 -15.84 3.28
C ALA A 175 -5.65 -15.50 2.17
N PHE A 176 -5.80 -14.20 1.84
CA PHE A 176 -6.59 -13.74 0.71
C PHE A 176 -6.06 -14.30 -0.61
N ALA A 177 -4.74 -14.22 -0.84
CA ALA A 177 -4.10 -14.78 -2.03
C ALA A 177 -4.32 -16.30 -2.16
N LEU A 178 -4.20 -17.05 -1.06
CA LEU A 178 -4.48 -18.50 -1.04
C LEU A 178 -5.95 -18.81 -1.36
N LEU A 179 -6.89 -18.03 -0.84
CA LEU A 179 -8.32 -18.19 -1.15
C LEU A 179 -8.61 -17.90 -2.63
N MET A 180 -7.98 -16.86 -3.21
CA MET A 180 -8.05 -16.57 -4.65
C MET A 180 -7.48 -17.71 -5.50
N GLN A 181 -6.62 -18.56 -4.94
CA GLN A 181 -6.09 -19.75 -5.61
C GLN A 181 -6.93 -21.03 -5.40
N GLY A 182 -8.00 -21.01 -4.59
CA GLY A 182 -8.81 -22.23 -4.36
C GLY A 182 -8.54 -22.97 -3.08
N VAL A 183 -7.62 -22.48 -2.25
CA VAL A 183 -7.29 -23.17 -1.02
C VAL A 183 -8.49 -23.08 -0.05
N PRO A 184 -8.93 -24.19 0.56
CA PRO A 184 -10.03 -24.18 1.50
C PRO A 184 -9.76 -23.27 2.72
N PRO A 185 -10.77 -22.56 3.27
CA PRO A 185 -10.56 -21.58 4.35
C PRO A 185 -9.86 -22.14 5.59
N ILE A 186 -10.15 -23.39 5.96
CA ILE A 186 -9.51 -24.06 7.10
C ILE A 186 -8.01 -24.28 6.87
N VAL A 187 -7.61 -24.57 5.63
CA VAL A 187 -6.21 -24.75 5.24
C VAL A 187 -5.49 -23.39 5.20
N CYS A 188 -6.13 -22.35 4.67
CA CYS A 188 -5.60 -20.98 4.72
C CYS A 188 -5.38 -20.52 6.17
N ALA A 189 -6.33 -20.79 7.07
CA ALA A 189 -6.24 -20.41 8.46
C ALA A 189 -4.99 -21.04 9.12
N ALA A 190 -4.78 -22.35 8.93
CA ALA A 190 -3.62 -23.05 9.46
C ALA A 190 -2.30 -22.55 8.86
N ARG A 191 -2.23 -22.35 7.54
CA ARG A 191 -1.00 -21.92 6.85
C ARG A 191 -0.57 -20.50 7.23
N CYS A 192 -1.52 -19.59 7.36
CA CYS A 192 -1.23 -18.18 7.66
C CYS A 192 -1.22 -17.86 9.16
N GLY A 193 -1.25 -18.90 10.03
CA GLY A 193 -1.12 -18.72 11.49
C GLY A 193 -2.35 -18.10 12.16
N PHE A 194 -3.55 -18.34 11.64
CA PHE A 194 -4.80 -18.02 12.33
C PHE A 194 -5.17 -19.14 13.31
N ALA A 195 -5.70 -18.75 14.47
CA ALA A 195 -6.11 -19.70 15.51
C ALA A 195 -7.19 -20.69 15.02
N ASP A 196 -8.11 -20.22 14.18
CA ASP A 196 -9.17 -21.01 13.58
C ASP A 196 -9.75 -20.28 12.34
N GLN A 197 -10.67 -20.94 11.63
CA GLN A 197 -11.34 -20.36 10.46
C GLN A 197 -12.21 -19.13 10.80
N ALA A 198 -12.78 -19.06 12.01
CA ALA A 198 -13.60 -17.93 12.43
C ALA A 198 -12.74 -16.68 12.64
N HIS A 199 -11.53 -16.84 13.17
CA HIS A 199 -10.51 -15.80 13.29
C HIS A 199 -10.09 -15.30 11.90
N LEU A 200 -9.77 -16.20 10.96
CA LEU A 200 -9.50 -15.83 9.57
C LEU A 200 -10.67 -15.00 8.98
N THR A 201 -11.90 -15.46 9.19
CA THR A 201 -13.09 -14.78 8.65
C THR A 201 -13.26 -13.37 9.20
N ARG A 202 -13.07 -13.18 10.52
CA ARG A 202 -13.12 -11.85 11.14
C ARG A 202 -12.02 -10.93 10.61
N SER A 203 -10.81 -11.46 10.46
CA SER A 203 -9.67 -10.70 9.94
C SER A 203 -9.86 -10.28 8.48
N LEU A 204 -10.30 -11.19 7.59
CA LEU A 204 -10.58 -10.83 6.20
C LEU A 204 -11.73 -9.83 6.07
N ARG A 205 -12.78 -9.97 6.87
CA ARG A 205 -13.87 -8.99 6.86
C ARG A 205 -13.40 -7.61 7.31
N ALA A 206 -12.52 -7.54 8.31
CA ALA A 206 -11.96 -6.27 8.78
C ALA A 206 -11.04 -5.64 7.71
N PHE A 207 -10.08 -6.41 7.20
CA PHE A 207 -9.00 -5.88 6.37
C PHE A 207 -9.32 -5.86 4.87
N HIS A 208 -10.00 -6.88 4.34
CA HIS A 208 -10.35 -7.00 2.92
C HIS A 208 -11.84 -6.74 2.64
N GLY A 209 -12.66 -6.50 3.66
CA GLY A 209 -14.12 -6.29 3.52
C GLY A 209 -14.89 -7.49 2.97
N GLN A 210 -14.22 -8.63 2.79
CA GLN A 210 -14.78 -9.85 2.22
C GLN A 210 -14.59 -11.03 3.18
N THR A 211 -15.52 -11.97 3.16
CA THR A 211 -15.41 -13.26 3.87
C THR A 211 -14.75 -14.30 2.96
N PRO A 212 -14.17 -15.38 3.51
CA PRO A 212 -13.60 -16.45 2.69
C PRO A 212 -14.56 -17.00 1.64
N ALA A 213 -15.85 -17.14 1.99
CA ALA A 213 -16.88 -17.60 1.05
C ALA A 213 -17.06 -16.65 -0.14
N GLN A 214 -17.11 -15.33 0.11
CA GLN A 214 -17.24 -14.31 -0.95
C GLN A 214 -16.03 -14.32 -1.89
N VAL A 215 -14.82 -14.47 -1.34
CA VAL A 215 -13.59 -14.56 -2.14
C VAL A 215 -13.61 -15.81 -3.02
N LEU A 216 -14.02 -16.96 -2.47
CA LEU A 216 -14.11 -18.21 -3.23
C LEU A 216 -15.19 -18.19 -4.31
N SER A 217 -16.31 -17.50 -4.07
CA SER A 217 -17.42 -17.40 -5.04
C SER A 217 -17.20 -16.37 -6.14
N GLY A 218 -16.33 -15.38 -5.89
CA GLY A 218 -16.05 -14.28 -6.82
C GLY A 218 -14.86 -14.53 -7.75
N ARG A 219 -14.30 -15.75 -7.73
CA ARG A 219 -13.23 -16.18 -8.63
C ARG A 219 -13.78 -16.57 -9.99
#